data_AF-A0A8H7Z504-F1
#
_entry.id   AF-A0A8H7Z504-F1
#
_cell.length_a   1.000
_cell.length_b   1.000
_cell.length_c   1.000
_cell.angle_alpha   90.00
_cell.angle_beta   90.00
_cell.angle_gamma   90.00
#
_symmetry.space_group_name_H-M   'P 1'
#
loop_
_entity.id
_entity.type
_entity.pdbx_description
1 polymer ?
#
loop_
_entity_poly.entity_id
_entity_poly.type
_entity_poly.pdbx_seq_one_letter_code
_entity_poly.pdbx_strand_id
1 'polypeptide(L)'
;MSKAWSIFTVKMNPPQNRHYYHISSSSNSAIKKFRAFRMEILPKEPVYVTFPTTLSSMESSRLLIRPIVDTDAPALFAIRSRPEVAAYNHPKEPLKSLEQTREWMTFKIYKDGPPDIVGRSFNFAILDKSIPDTQEQLIGYVSVNMVVPCPEIGYSLLPESWGKGYATEALQMMLKIWWDLPRRNDTESRGGDGGDGKRADKAYAICQARNHASRKVLTKAGFEIAEEITYEGVDLLLFATERPKA
;
A
#
# COMPACT_ATOMS: atom_id res chain seq x y z
N MET A 1 42.43 48.99 7.16
CA MET A 1 41.80 48.10 8.17
C MET A 1 40.41 47.76 7.65
N SER A 2 40.22 46.60 7.00
CA SER A 2 39.85 45.29 7.58
C SER A 2 38.40 45.28 8.10
N LYS A 3 37.48 44.36 7.79
CA LYS A 3 37.35 43.20 6.89
C LYS A 3 35.85 42.87 6.95
N ALA A 4 35.28 42.41 5.84
CA ALA A 4 33.97 41.77 5.81
C ALA A 4 33.99 40.44 6.60
N TRP A 5 32.90 40.10 7.29
CA TRP A 5 32.59 38.73 7.73
C TRP A 5 31.07 38.46 7.64
N SER A 6 30.78 37.25 7.19
CA SER A 6 29.49 36.66 6.79
C SER A 6 28.77 35.93 7.95
N ILE A 7 27.84 35.05 7.54
CA ILE A 7 27.32 33.81 8.17
C ILE A 7 26.03 34.03 9.02
N PHE A 8 24.88 33.33 8.88
CA PHE A 8 24.58 31.96 8.45
C PHE A 8 23.30 31.82 7.60
N THR A 9 23.45 31.21 6.41
CA THR A 9 22.41 30.45 5.72
C THR A 9 22.19 29.14 6.48
N VAL A 10 20.99 28.89 7.01
CA VAL A 10 20.63 27.59 7.56
C VAL A 10 20.43 26.63 6.39
N LYS A 11 21.47 25.85 6.07
CA LYS A 11 21.33 24.61 5.29
C LYS A 11 20.52 23.64 6.12
N MET A 12 19.24 23.41 5.77
CA MET A 12 18.53 22.22 6.22
C MET A 12 19.20 21.01 5.58
N ASN A 13 19.86 20.19 6.40
CA ASN A 13 20.32 18.88 5.97
C ASN A 13 19.10 17.98 5.70
N PRO A 14 19.03 17.25 4.58
CA PRO A 14 18.06 16.17 4.44
C PRO A 14 18.36 15.07 5.46
N PRO A 15 17.35 14.32 5.94
CA PRO A 15 17.55 13.29 6.95
C PRO A 15 18.53 12.23 6.44
N GLN A 16 19.69 12.18 7.07
CA GLN A 16 20.69 11.13 6.90
C GLN A 16 20.23 9.90 7.68
N ASN A 17 19.46 9.03 7.02
CA ASN A 17 19.35 7.63 7.42
C ASN A 17 19.15 6.75 6.17
N ARG A 18 20.21 6.66 5.35
CA ARG A 18 20.33 5.57 4.36
C ARG A 18 21.07 4.43 5.03
N HIS A 19 20.35 3.58 5.75
CA HIS A 19 20.82 2.22 5.97
C HIS A 19 20.72 1.50 4.64
N TYR A 20 21.86 1.32 3.96
CA TYR A 20 21.96 0.43 2.81
C TYR A 20 21.85 -1.00 3.33
N TYR A 21 20.65 -1.56 3.29
CA TYR A 21 20.47 -3.00 3.49
C TYR A 21 21.10 -3.74 2.30
N HIS A 22 22.00 -4.68 2.57
CA HIS A 22 22.54 -5.56 1.54
C HIS A 22 21.42 -6.50 1.08
N ILE A 23 20.88 -6.23 -0.11
CA ILE A 23 19.79 -6.98 -0.71
C ILE A 23 20.33 -8.33 -1.22
N SER A 24 19.71 -9.44 -0.83
CA SER A 24 19.97 -10.72 -1.50
C SER A 24 19.52 -10.68 -2.97
N SER A 25 20.34 -11.17 -3.90
CA SER A 25 20.05 -11.08 -5.35
C SER A 25 18.75 -11.79 -5.78
N SER A 26 18.32 -12.81 -5.03
CA SER A 26 17.12 -13.61 -5.33
C SER A 26 15.80 -12.93 -4.91
N SER A 27 15.73 -12.31 -3.72
CA SER A 27 14.53 -11.57 -3.27
C SER A 27 14.23 -10.38 -4.19
N ASN A 28 15.28 -9.75 -4.71
CA ASN A 28 15.21 -8.62 -5.64
C ASN A 28 14.57 -9.01 -7.00
N SER A 29 14.80 -10.25 -7.48
CA SER A 29 14.28 -10.72 -8.78
C SER A 29 12.77 -10.98 -8.75
N ALA A 30 12.28 -11.71 -7.74
CA ALA A 30 10.86 -12.06 -7.63
C ALA A 30 9.97 -10.82 -7.42
N ILE A 31 10.41 -9.89 -6.58
CA ILE A 31 9.69 -8.64 -6.29
C ILE A 31 9.63 -7.74 -7.54
N LYS A 32 10.73 -7.64 -8.31
CA LYS A 32 10.76 -6.89 -9.58
C LYS A 32 9.83 -7.51 -10.63
N LYS A 33 9.87 -8.84 -10.80
CA LYS A 33 8.93 -9.56 -11.68
C LYS A 33 7.49 -9.27 -11.31
N PHE A 34 7.17 -9.29 -10.02
CA PHE A 34 5.81 -9.02 -9.57
C PHE A 34 5.36 -7.57 -9.80
N ARG A 35 6.27 -6.58 -9.66
CA ARG A 35 5.99 -5.20 -10.05
C ARG A 35 5.73 -5.08 -11.56
N ALA A 36 6.55 -5.72 -12.39
CA ALA A 36 6.40 -5.71 -13.84
C ALA A 36 5.06 -6.34 -14.27
N PHE A 37 4.71 -7.49 -13.68
CA PHE A 37 3.41 -8.12 -13.84
C PHE A 37 2.25 -7.17 -13.55
N ARG A 38 2.28 -6.47 -12.40
CA ARG A 38 1.23 -5.49 -12.08
C ARG A 38 1.16 -4.34 -13.08
N MET A 39 2.30 -3.87 -13.60
CA MET A 39 2.31 -2.83 -14.64
C MET A 39 1.68 -3.29 -15.96
N GLU A 40 1.67 -4.59 -16.24
CA GLU A 40 1.09 -5.17 -17.44
C GLU A 40 -0.42 -5.32 -17.34
N ILE A 41 -0.93 -5.78 -16.18
CA ILE A 41 -2.34 -6.13 -16.02
C ILE A 41 -3.22 -5.03 -15.41
N LEU A 42 -2.62 -4.01 -14.78
CA LEU A 42 -3.38 -2.93 -14.18
C LEU A 42 -3.76 -1.88 -15.23
N PRO A 43 -4.98 -1.32 -15.15
CA PRO A 43 -5.40 -0.23 -16.02
C PRO A 43 -4.45 0.98 -15.95
N LYS A 44 -4.23 1.65 -17.08
CA LYS A 44 -3.39 2.86 -17.20
C LYS A 44 -4.14 4.10 -16.75
N GLU A 45 -4.55 4.06 -15.48
CA GLU A 45 -5.41 5.06 -14.85
C GLU A 45 -4.81 5.67 -13.59
N PRO A 46 -3.79 6.52 -13.75
CA PRO A 46 -3.15 7.10 -12.58
C PRO A 46 -4.12 8.07 -11.92
N VAL A 47 -4.30 7.89 -10.62
CA VAL A 47 -4.98 8.86 -9.76
C VAL A 47 -3.90 9.55 -8.96
N TYR A 48 -3.69 10.84 -9.25
CA TYR A 48 -2.71 11.64 -8.56
C TYR A 48 -3.40 12.47 -7.47
N VAL A 49 -3.15 12.06 -6.24
CA VAL A 49 -3.52 12.80 -5.03
C VAL A 49 -2.34 13.66 -4.57
N THR A 50 -2.60 14.62 -3.68
CA THR A 50 -1.55 15.32 -2.94
C THR A 50 -1.42 14.66 -1.58
N PHE A 51 -0.24 14.13 -1.27
CA PHE A 51 -0.02 13.53 0.04
C PHE A 51 0.24 14.63 1.08
N PRO A 52 -0.47 14.65 2.22
CA PRO A 52 -0.18 15.59 3.30
C PRO A 52 1.23 15.34 3.83
N THR A 53 1.90 16.32 4.44
CA THR A 53 3.26 16.15 5.00
C THR A 53 3.32 14.97 5.97
N THR A 54 2.27 14.77 6.76
CA THR A 54 2.13 13.66 7.69
C THR A 54 0.85 12.89 7.39
N LEU A 55 0.95 11.57 7.26
CA LEU A 55 -0.22 10.69 7.17
C LEU A 55 -0.80 10.51 8.57
N SER A 56 -2.10 10.79 8.73
CA SER A 56 -2.79 10.65 10.00
C SER A 56 -3.27 9.22 10.21
N SER A 57 -3.33 8.78 11.47
CA SER A 57 -4.02 7.55 11.85
C SER A 57 -5.54 7.71 11.73
N MET A 58 -6.24 6.58 11.73
CA MET A 58 -7.69 6.53 11.81
C MET A 58 -8.11 5.43 12.78
N GLU A 59 -9.15 5.68 13.55
CA GLU A 59 -9.71 4.72 14.50
C GLU A 59 -11.15 4.39 14.18
N SER A 60 -11.53 3.16 14.52
CA SER A 60 -12.90 2.71 14.64
C SER A 60 -13.18 2.29 16.09
N SER A 61 -14.33 1.65 16.32
CA SER A 61 -14.65 1.07 17.63
C SER A 61 -13.67 -0.03 18.07
N ARG A 62 -13.03 -0.73 17.12
CA ARG A 62 -12.20 -1.92 17.42
C ARG A 62 -10.80 -1.86 16.83
N LEU A 63 -10.57 -1.05 15.80
CA LEU A 63 -9.30 -0.98 15.09
C LEU A 63 -8.69 0.42 15.19
N LEU A 64 -7.35 0.43 15.19
CA LEU A 64 -6.54 1.59 14.86
C LEU A 64 -5.75 1.23 13.59
N ILE A 65 -5.82 2.07 12.56
CA ILE A 65 -4.86 2.02 11.45
C ILE A 65 -3.94 3.23 11.51
N ARG A 66 -2.64 2.99 11.35
CA ARG A 66 -1.62 4.05 11.42
C ARG A 66 -0.43 3.71 10.52
N PRO A 67 0.32 4.71 10.01
CA PRO A 67 1.46 4.45 9.14
C PRO A 67 2.45 3.45 9.76
N ILE A 68 2.99 2.55 8.95
CA ILE A 68 4.00 1.58 9.39
C ILE A 68 5.30 2.31 9.76
N VAL A 69 5.93 1.88 10.85
CA VAL A 69 7.24 2.34 11.34
C VAL A 69 8.22 1.16 11.41
N ASP A 70 9.54 1.42 11.49
CA ASP A 70 10.54 0.33 11.49
C ASP A 70 10.35 -0.66 12.64
N THR A 71 9.92 -0.18 13.80
CA THR A 71 9.67 -1.02 14.99
C THR A 71 8.56 -2.04 14.79
N ASP A 72 7.76 -1.94 13.73
CA ASP A 72 6.74 -2.94 13.37
C ASP A 72 7.32 -4.17 12.67
N ALA A 73 8.58 -4.13 12.24
CA ALA A 73 9.20 -5.21 11.48
C ALA A 73 9.02 -6.60 12.14
N PRO A 74 9.13 -6.77 13.48
CA PRO A 74 8.87 -8.05 14.12
C PRO A 74 7.42 -8.55 13.96
N ALA A 75 6.42 -7.69 14.15
CA ALA A 75 5.02 -8.07 14.00
C ALA A 75 4.65 -8.35 12.53
N LEU A 76 5.17 -7.54 11.61
CA LEU A 76 5.02 -7.75 10.17
C LEU A 76 5.70 -9.05 9.71
N PHE A 77 6.83 -9.41 10.32
CA PHE A 77 7.48 -10.68 10.09
C PHE A 77 6.62 -11.84 10.61
N ALA A 78 6.03 -11.72 11.80
CA ALA A 78 5.10 -12.73 12.34
C ALA A 78 3.91 -13.00 11.41
N ILE A 79 3.40 -11.96 10.72
CA ILE A 79 2.37 -12.11 9.67
C ILE A 79 2.94 -12.77 8.41
N ARG A 80 4.03 -12.21 7.87
CA ARG A 80 4.52 -12.58 6.53
C ARG A 80 5.35 -13.86 6.50
N SER A 81 5.72 -14.41 7.64
CA SER A 81 6.34 -15.73 7.79
C SER A 81 5.33 -16.89 7.84
N ARG A 82 4.01 -16.59 7.85
CA ARG A 82 2.95 -17.61 7.81
C ARG A 82 2.80 -18.20 6.40
N PRO A 83 2.91 -19.53 6.21
CA PRO A 83 2.63 -20.18 4.92
C PRO A 83 1.23 -19.88 4.38
N GLU A 84 0.24 -19.81 5.26
CA GLU A 84 -1.16 -19.53 4.92
C GLU A 84 -1.31 -18.11 4.35
N VAL A 85 -0.54 -17.16 4.87
CA VAL A 85 -0.48 -15.77 4.37
C VAL A 85 0.28 -15.70 3.06
N ALA A 86 1.43 -16.37 2.97
CA ALA A 86 2.28 -16.39 1.77
C ALA A 86 1.55 -16.97 0.55
N ALA A 87 0.67 -17.96 0.75
CA ALA A 87 -0.13 -18.57 -0.33
C ALA A 87 -0.91 -17.54 -1.17
N TYR A 88 -1.36 -16.44 -0.55
CA TYR A 88 -2.14 -15.40 -1.21
C TYR A 88 -1.37 -14.11 -1.47
N ASN A 89 -0.19 -13.94 -0.86
CA ASN A 89 0.65 -12.75 -1.03
C ASN A 89 1.78 -12.98 -2.02
N HIS A 90 2.49 -11.90 -2.37
CA HIS A 90 3.77 -11.99 -3.08
C HIS A 90 4.91 -11.46 -2.18
N PRO A 91 6.11 -12.06 -2.25
CA PRO A 91 6.39 -13.35 -2.89
C PRO A 91 5.53 -14.48 -2.30
N LYS A 92 5.31 -15.55 -3.08
CA LYS A 92 4.49 -16.73 -2.68
C LYS A 92 5.17 -17.62 -1.65
N GLU A 93 6.28 -17.14 -1.10
CA GLU A 93 7.06 -17.80 -0.07
C GLU A 93 7.00 -16.97 1.21
N PRO A 94 6.92 -17.63 2.38
CA PRO A 94 7.09 -16.97 3.66
C PRO A 94 8.39 -16.18 3.73
N LEU A 95 8.32 -14.99 4.32
CA LEU A 95 9.54 -14.29 4.70
C LEU A 95 10.29 -15.09 5.76
N LYS A 96 11.61 -15.10 5.68
CA LYS A 96 12.50 -15.94 6.50
C LYS A 96 13.27 -15.15 7.55
N SER A 97 13.26 -13.82 7.48
CA SER A 97 13.95 -12.98 8.47
C SER A 97 13.36 -11.57 8.61
N LEU A 98 13.80 -10.86 9.65
CA LEU A 98 13.48 -9.45 9.86
C LEU A 98 14.05 -8.57 8.75
N GLU A 99 15.23 -8.90 8.25
CA GLU A 99 15.88 -8.18 7.14
C GLU A 99 15.02 -8.26 5.88
N GLN A 100 14.52 -9.44 5.53
CA GLN A 100 13.59 -9.59 4.40
C GLN A 100 12.28 -8.82 4.61
N THR A 101 11.84 -8.68 5.86
CA THR A 101 10.66 -7.88 6.21
C THR A 101 10.93 -6.39 6.00
N ARG A 102 12.08 -5.89 6.44
CA ARG A 102 12.52 -4.51 6.18
C ARG A 102 12.75 -4.22 4.70
N GLU A 103 13.28 -5.19 3.94
CA GLU A 103 13.37 -5.11 2.47
C GLU A 103 11.97 -4.96 1.86
N TRP A 104 11.00 -5.75 2.30
CA TRP A 104 9.61 -5.63 1.86
C TRP A 104 9.00 -4.27 2.24
N MET A 105 9.25 -3.76 3.44
CA MET A 105 8.80 -2.43 3.86
C MET A 105 9.40 -1.34 2.97
N THR A 106 10.68 -1.45 2.63
CA THR A 106 11.37 -0.54 1.70
C THR A 106 10.80 -0.63 0.29
N PHE A 107 10.42 -1.82 -0.17
CA PHE A 107 9.79 -2.02 -1.48
C PHE A 107 8.42 -1.32 -1.59
N LYS A 108 7.74 -1.04 -0.48
CA LYS A 108 6.47 -0.29 -0.44
C LYS A 108 6.63 1.22 -0.63
N ILE A 109 7.87 1.70 -0.72
CA ILE A 109 8.17 3.10 -1.04
C ILE A 109 7.99 3.30 -2.55
N TYR A 110 7.17 4.28 -2.93
CA TYR A 110 6.91 4.62 -4.32
C TYR A 110 8.17 5.16 -5.00
N LYS A 111 8.44 4.63 -6.18
CA LYS A 111 9.55 5.05 -7.05
C LYS A 111 9.10 5.86 -8.26
N ASP A 112 7.80 5.85 -8.53
CA ASP A 112 7.17 6.47 -9.68
C ASP A 112 5.93 7.25 -9.22
N GLY A 113 5.58 8.30 -9.95
CA GLY A 113 4.48 9.21 -9.64
C GLY A 113 4.93 10.67 -9.49
N PRO A 114 4.05 11.56 -9.02
CA PRO A 114 4.38 12.96 -8.78
C PRO A 114 5.52 13.14 -7.76
N PRO A 115 6.31 14.23 -7.85
CA PRO A 115 7.51 14.41 -7.02
C PRO A 115 7.29 14.36 -5.50
N ASP A 116 6.12 14.78 -5.02
CA ASP A 116 5.71 14.75 -3.61
C ASP A 116 5.21 13.38 -3.14
N ILE A 117 5.01 12.42 -4.05
CA ILE A 117 4.65 11.02 -3.74
C ILE A 117 5.89 10.11 -3.79
N VAL A 118 6.84 10.38 -4.69
CA VAL A 118 8.08 9.60 -4.80
C VAL A 118 8.85 9.64 -3.48
N GLY A 119 9.33 8.48 -3.02
CA GLY A 119 10.01 8.36 -1.72
C GLY A 119 9.07 8.19 -0.54
N ARG A 120 7.74 8.15 -0.77
CA ARG A 120 6.73 7.93 0.27
C ARG A 120 6.10 6.55 0.15
N SER A 121 5.42 6.12 1.20
CA SER A 121 4.60 4.91 1.21
C SER A 121 3.23 5.22 1.82
N PHE A 122 2.19 4.54 1.34
CA PHE A 122 0.85 4.61 1.92
C PHE A 122 0.50 3.23 2.50
N ASN A 123 1.28 2.84 3.51
CA ASN A 123 1.21 1.52 4.12
C ASN A 123 0.94 1.67 5.62
N PHE A 124 -0.14 1.06 6.09
CA PHE A 124 -0.67 1.23 7.43
C PHE A 124 -0.70 -0.13 8.14
N ALA A 125 -0.25 -0.15 9.39
CA ALA A 125 -0.49 -1.26 10.30
C ALA A 125 -1.95 -1.26 10.74
N ILE A 126 -2.48 -2.43 11.03
CA ILE A 126 -3.82 -2.65 11.58
C ILE A 126 -3.63 -3.18 13.00
N LEU A 127 -4.08 -2.40 13.98
CA LEU A 127 -4.00 -2.74 15.40
C LEU A 127 -5.40 -3.07 15.93
N ASP A 128 -5.52 -4.18 16.66
CA ASP A 128 -6.74 -4.57 17.36
C ASP A 128 -6.76 -3.97 18.77
N LYS A 129 -7.65 -3.01 19.00
CA LYS A 129 -7.78 -2.27 20.27
C LYS A 129 -8.33 -3.12 21.41
N SER A 130 -8.84 -4.32 21.13
CA SER A 130 -9.30 -5.25 22.17
C SER A 130 -8.17 -6.04 22.81
N ILE A 131 -6.99 -6.09 22.17
CA ILE A 131 -5.80 -6.73 22.72
C ILE A 131 -5.16 -5.77 23.75
N PRO A 132 -4.80 -6.21 24.96
CA PRO A 132 -4.18 -5.33 25.96
C PRO A 132 -2.86 -4.73 25.47
N ASP A 133 -2.55 -3.49 25.87
CA ASP A 133 -1.31 -2.78 25.49
C ASP A 133 -0.01 -3.50 25.94
N THR A 134 -0.12 -4.49 26.82
CA THR A 134 0.99 -5.37 27.23
C THR A 134 1.30 -6.48 26.23
N GLN A 135 0.52 -6.60 25.16
CA GLN A 135 0.66 -7.61 24.11
C GLN A 135 0.76 -6.95 22.74
N GLU A 136 1.20 -7.70 21.73
CA GLU A 136 1.25 -7.22 20.34
C GLU A 136 -0.17 -7.01 19.79
N GLN A 137 -0.53 -5.75 19.52
CA GLN A 137 -1.83 -5.38 18.95
C GLN A 137 -1.83 -5.40 17.42
N LEU A 138 -0.67 -5.36 16.76
CA LEU A 138 -0.57 -5.35 15.30
C LEU A 138 -0.96 -6.73 14.75
N ILE A 139 -2.16 -6.80 14.18
CA ILE A 139 -2.75 -8.02 13.61
C ILE A 139 -2.64 -8.09 12.08
N GLY A 140 -2.24 -7.00 11.42
CA GLY A 140 -2.15 -6.95 9.97
C GLY A 140 -1.66 -5.63 9.40
N TYR A 141 -1.80 -5.48 8.09
CA TYR A 141 -1.53 -4.25 7.37
C TYR A 141 -2.50 -4.07 6.19
N VAL A 142 -2.69 -2.82 5.79
CA VAL A 142 -3.40 -2.39 4.57
C VAL A 142 -2.58 -1.32 3.88
N SER A 143 -2.49 -1.38 2.55
CA SER A 143 -1.62 -0.49 1.77
C SER A 143 -2.24 -0.12 0.44
N VAL A 144 -2.00 1.11 -0.02
CA VAL A 144 -1.97 1.39 -1.46
C VAL A 144 -0.59 0.95 -1.95
N ASN A 145 -0.51 -0.18 -2.63
CA ASN A 145 0.74 -0.80 -3.05
C ASN A 145 1.40 -0.04 -4.21
N MET A 146 0.61 0.56 -5.08
CA MET A 146 1.04 1.28 -6.28
C MET A 146 0.12 2.46 -6.49
N VAL A 147 0.64 3.56 -7.04
CA VAL A 147 -0.13 4.73 -7.52
C VAL A 147 -0.03 4.92 -9.03
N VAL A 148 0.92 4.21 -9.65
CA VAL A 148 1.16 4.11 -11.09
C VAL A 148 1.24 2.62 -11.41
N PRO A 149 0.50 2.09 -12.40
CA PRO A 149 -0.28 2.84 -13.38
C PRO A 149 -1.64 3.30 -12.86
N CYS A 150 -2.09 2.79 -11.72
CA CYS A 150 -3.29 3.18 -10.99
C CYS A 150 -3.09 2.93 -9.47
N PRO A 151 -3.94 3.49 -8.59
CA PRO A 151 -3.96 3.10 -7.18
C PRO A 151 -4.42 1.65 -7.01
N GLU A 152 -3.50 0.76 -6.61
CA GLU A 152 -3.81 -0.64 -6.27
C GLU A 152 -3.70 -0.88 -4.77
N ILE A 153 -4.75 -1.39 -4.15
CA ILE A 153 -4.83 -1.63 -2.72
C ILE A 153 -4.63 -3.12 -2.42
N GLY A 154 -3.89 -3.42 -1.36
CA GLY A 154 -3.79 -4.76 -0.80
C GLY A 154 -3.80 -4.73 0.72
N TYR A 155 -4.07 -5.88 1.32
CA TYR A 155 -4.09 -6.06 2.77
C TYR A 155 -3.70 -7.49 3.12
N SER A 156 -3.27 -7.68 4.36
CA SER A 156 -3.03 -9.02 4.91
C SER A 156 -3.17 -8.98 6.42
N LEU A 157 -3.71 -10.04 7.00
CA LEU A 157 -3.86 -10.22 8.43
C LEU A 157 -3.21 -11.53 8.88
N LEU A 158 -2.93 -11.63 10.18
CA LEU A 158 -2.69 -12.89 10.87
C LEU A 158 -3.87 -13.88 10.64
N PRO A 159 -3.60 -15.18 10.46
CA PRO A 159 -4.66 -16.20 10.33
C PRO A 159 -5.68 -16.18 11.46
N GLU A 160 -5.24 -15.94 12.69
CA GLU A 160 -6.07 -15.86 13.90
C GLU A 160 -7.06 -14.68 13.86
N SER A 161 -6.83 -13.72 12.97
CA SER A 161 -7.67 -12.54 12.75
C SER A 161 -8.62 -12.69 11.56
N TRP A 162 -8.59 -13.80 10.84
CA TRP A 162 -9.47 -14.05 9.69
C TRP A 162 -10.91 -14.33 10.13
N GLY A 163 -11.87 -14.03 9.25
CA GLY A 163 -13.30 -14.28 9.50
C GLY A 163 -13.97 -13.32 10.50
N LYS A 164 -13.21 -12.45 11.18
CA LYS A 164 -13.72 -11.51 12.21
C LYS A 164 -14.19 -10.15 11.67
N GLY A 165 -14.09 -9.93 10.36
CA GLY A 165 -14.47 -8.67 9.69
C GLY A 165 -13.37 -7.59 9.67
N TYR A 166 -12.24 -7.81 10.35
CA TYR A 166 -11.16 -6.80 10.44
C TYR A 166 -10.60 -6.34 9.09
N ALA A 167 -10.48 -7.24 8.11
CA ALA A 167 -9.98 -6.85 6.79
C ALA A 167 -10.93 -5.89 6.05
N THR A 168 -12.25 -6.12 6.16
CA THR A 168 -13.25 -5.24 5.57
C THR A 168 -13.23 -3.88 6.25
N GLU A 169 -13.20 -3.86 7.58
CA GLU A 169 -13.17 -2.63 8.38
C GLU A 169 -11.91 -1.80 8.07
N ALA A 170 -10.72 -2.41 8.10
CA ALA A 170 -9.47 -1.73 7.78
C ALA A 170 -9.41 -1.23 6.33
N LEU A 171 -9.95 -1.99 5.37
CA LEU A 171 -10.01 -1.58 3.97
C LEU A 171 -10.95 -0.38 3.76
N GLN A 172 -12.11 -0.35 4.42
CA GLN A 172 -13.01 0.80 4.39
C GLN A 172 -12.38 2.04 5.02
N MET A 173 -11.66 1.89 6.13
CA MET A 173 -10.90 2.98 6.74
C MET A 173 -9.81 3.51 5.78
N MET A 174 -9.04 2.61 5.15
CA MET A 174 -8.04 2.99 4.14
C MET A 174 -8.66 3.75 2.96
N LEU A 175 -9.76 3.25 2.41
CA LEU A 175 -10.50 3.91 1.34
C LEU A 175 -10.95 5.30 1.77
N LYS A 176 -11.49 5.45 2.99
CA LYS A 176 -11.87 6.77 3.51
C LYS A 176 -10.69 7.73 3.54
N ILE A 177 -9.54 7.32 4.10
CA ILE A 177 -8.33 8.18 4.10
C ILE A 177 -7.95 8.55 2.67
N TRP A 178 -7.88 7.57 1.76
CA TRP A 178 -7.52 7.79 0.36
C TRP A 178 -8.51 8.73 -0.36
N TRP A 179 -9.81 8.59 -0.10
CA TRP A 179 -10.86 9.43 -0.68
C TRP A 179 -11.00 10.82 -0.07
N ASP A 180 -10.41 11.07 1.09
CA ASP A 180 -10.36 12.38 1.70
C ASP A 180 -9.11 13.18 1.24
N LEU A 181 -8.14 12.55 0.57
CA LEU A 181 -6.95 13.25 0.05
C LEU A 181 -7.32 14.24 -1.07
N PRO A 182 -6.70 15.44 -1.11
CA PRO A 182 -6.87 16.34 -2.25
C PRO A 182 -6.42 15.68 -3.56
N ARG A 183 -7.20 15.81 -4.62
CA ARG A 183 -6.79 15.39 -5.97
C ARG A 183 -6.01 16.51 -6.61
N ARG A 184 -4.99 16.17 -7.40
CA ARG A 184 -4.35 17.14 -8.31
C ARG A 184 -5.36 17.51 -9.39
N ASN A 185 -5.35 18.77 -9.81
CA ASN A 185 -6.31 19.29 -10.78
C ASN A 185 -6.24 18.53 -12.12
N ASP A 186 -7.40 18.46 -12.80
CA ASP A 186 -7.65 17.69 -14.03
C ASP A 186 -6.64 17.88 -15.18
N THR A 187 -5.86 18.96 -15.18
CA THR A 187 -4.84 19.22 -16.20
C THR A 187 -3.63 18.28 -16.11
N GLU A 188 -3.30 17.74 -14.93
CA GLU A 188 -2.22 16.74 -14.75
C GLU A 188 -2.74 15.29 -14.87
N SER A 189 -4.06 15.08 -14.80
CA SER A 189 -4.72 13.76 -14.88
C SER A 189 -5.02 13.31 -16.32
N ARG A 190 -4.90 14.20 -17.31
CA ARG A 190 -5.05 13.92 -18.75
C ARG A 190 -3.79 13.30 -19.36
N GLY A 191 -3.37 12.16 -18.82
CA GLY A 191 -2.48 11.24 -19.52
C GLY A 191 -3.32 10.25 -20.34
N GLY A 192 -3.55 10.53 -21.62
CA GLY A 192 -4.14 9.59 -22.59
C GLY A 192 -5.56 9.93 -23.06
N ASP A 193 -5.64 10.28 -24.34
CA ASP A 193 -6.80 10.39 -25.24
C ASP A 193 -8.07 11.12 -24.78
N GLY A 194 -8.14 12.43 -25.08
CA GLY A 194 -9.18 13.00 -25.96
C GLY A 194 -10.67 12.88 -25.65
N GLY A 195 -11.11 12.28 -24.53
CA GLY A 195 -12.53 12.13 -24.20
C GLY A 195 -13.08 13.26 -23.33
N ASP A 196 -14.20 13.85 -23.73
CA ASP A 196 -14.99 14.83 -22.94
C ASP A 196 -15.64 14.24 -21.67
N GLY A 197 -15.37 12.98 -21.33
CA GLY A 197 -15.86 12.33 -20.12
C GLY A 197 -14.98 12.64 -18.91
N LYS A 198 -15.58 13.10 -17.80
CA LYS A 198 -14.91 13.13 -16.50
C LYS A 198 -14.48 11.70 -16.15
N ARG A 199 -13.16 11.43 -16.15
CA ARG A 199 -12.62 10.14 -15.74
C ARG A 199 -13.04 9.85 -14.29
N ALA A 200 -13.63 8.68 -14.06
CA ALA A 200 -13.98 8.24 -12.70
C ALA A 200 -12.70 8.03 -11.87
N ASP A 201 -12.71 8.53 -10.64
CA ASP A 201 -11.61 8.36 -9.68
C ASP A 201 -11.73 6.96 -9.05
N LYS A 202 -10.88 6.03 -9.49
CA LYS A 202 -10.97 4.61 -9.18
C LYS A 202 -9.81 4.13 -8.33
N ALA A 203 -10.07 3.13 -7.49
CA ALA A 203 -9.07 2.31 -6.83
C ALA A 203 -9.26 0.84 -7.21
N TYR A 204 -8.15 0.13 -7.33
CA TYR A 204 -8.12 -1.24 -7.84
C TYR A 204 -7.58 -2.20 -6.78
N ALA A 205 -7.89 -3.49 -6.93
CA ALA A 205 -7.30 -4.57 -6.14
C ALA A 205 -7.21 -5.83 -7.00
N ILE A 206 -6.14 -6.61 -6.85
CA ILE A 206 -6.00 -7.90 -7.53
C ILE A 206 -6.16 -9.04 -6.53
N CYS A 207 -6.95 -10.03 -6.89
CA CYS A 207 -7.20 -11.21 -6.06
C CYS A 207 -7.18 -12.48 -6.91
N GLN A 208 -6.62 -13.59 -6.41
CA GLN A 208 -6.79 -14.88 -7.10
C GLN A 208 -8.27 -15.29 -7.08
N ALA A 209 -8.80 -15.81 -8.19
CA ALA A 209 -10.20 -16.19 -8.30
C ALA A 209 -10.64 -17.21 -7.23
N ARG A 210 -9.73 -18.11 -6.85
CA ARG A 210 -9.92 -19.10 -5.77
C ARG A 210 -9.92 -18.54 -4.34
N ASN A 211 -9.47 -17.29 -4.13
CA ASN A 211 -9.45 -16.69 -2.80
C ASN A 211 -10.82 -16.09 -2.44
N HIS A 212 -11.76 -16.97 -2.12
CA HIS A 212 -13.14 -16.60 -1.76
C HIS A 212 -13.23 -15.64 -0.58
N ALA A 213 -12.30 -15.72 0.38
CA ALA A 213 -12.28 -14.84 1.54
C ALA A 213 -12.01 -13.38 1.13
N SER A 214 -10.95 -13.13 0.35
CA SER A 214 -10.65 -11.78 -0.13
C SER A 214 -11.70 -11.25 -1.10
N ARG A 215 -12.31 -12.11 -1.94
CA ARG A 215 -13.45 -11.71 -2.79
C ARG A 215 -14.61 -11.15 -1.96
N LYS A 216 -14.99 -11.83 -0.87
CA LYS A 216 -16.03 -11.36 0.05
C LYS A 216 -15.64 -10.05 0.74
N VAL A 217 -14.39 -9.90 1.15
CA VAL A 217 -13.89 -8.66 1.77
C VAL A 217 -13.97 -7.49 0.79
N LEU A 218 -13.48 -7.66 -0.44
CA LEU A 218 -13.49 -6.65 -1.49
C LEU A 218 -14.92 -6.22 -1.84
N THR A 219 -15.82 -7.19 -2.04
CA THR A 219 -17.24 -6.92 -2.32
C THR A 219 -17.89 -6.11 -1.18
N LYS A 220 -17.67 -6.50 0.08
CA LYS A 220 -18.21 -5.77 1.25
C LYS A 220 -17.62 -4.36 1.41
N ALA A 221 -16.42 -4.13 0.88
CA ALA A 221 -15.78 -2.82 0.87
C ALA A 221 -16.21 -1.95 -0.32
N GLY A 222 -17.14 -2.41 -1.16
CA GLY A 222 -17.66 -1.65 -2.30
C GLY A 222 -16.87 -1.81 -3.59
N PHE A 223 -16.01 -2.84 -3.69
CA PHE A 223 -15.38 -3.20 -4.96
C PHE A 223 -16.26 -4.15 -5.77
N GLU A 224 -16.23 -3.97 -7.08
CA GLU A 224 -16.87 -4.82 -8.07
C GLU A 224 -15.80 -5.47 -8.96
N ILE A 225 -16.10 -6.62 -9.55
CA ILE A 225 -15.19 -7.25 -10.51
C ILE A 225 -15.23 -6.42 -11.79
N ALA A 226 -14.08 -5.84 -12.15
CA ALA A 226 -13.89 -5.10 -13.38
C ALA A 226 -13.45 -6.00 -14.53
N GLU A 227 -12.58 -6.99 -14.24
CA GLU A 227 -12.01 -7.88 -15.25
C GLU A 227 -11.58 -9.22 -14.64
N GLU A 228 -11.67 -10.29 -15.43
CA GLU A 228 -11.09 -11.59 -15.13
C GLU A 228 -9.82 -11.77 -15.97
N ILE A 229 -8.71 -12.13 -15.33
CA ILE A 229 -7.38 -12.15 -15.94
C ILE A 229 -6.73 -13.50 -15.68
N THR A 230 -6.25 -14.19 -16.71
CA THR A 230 -5.40 -15.37 -16.54
C THR A 230 -3.95 -14.98 -16.80
N TYR A 231 -3.08 -15.15 -15.80
CA TYR A 231 -1.66 -14.84 -15.90
C TYR A 231 -0.82 -16.03 -15.42
N GLU A 232 0.09 -16.52 -16.26
CA GLU A 232 0.92 -17.70 -15.98
C GLU A 232 0.12 -18.92 -15.47
N GLY A 233 -1.09 -19.11 -16.01
CA GLY A 233 -1.99 -20.21 -15.62
C GLY A 233 -2.70 -20.02 -14.26
N VAL A 234 -2.62 -18.83 -13.67
CA VAL A 234 -3.36 -18.46 -12.46
C VAL A 234 -4.49 -17.52 -12.82
N ASP A 235 -5.71 -17.88 -12.43
CA ASP A 235 -6.88 -17.03 -12.60
C ASP A 235 -6.94 -15.97 -11.50
N LEU A 236 -7.06 -14.72 -11.95
CA LEU A 236 -7.09 -13.51 -11.16
C LEU A 236 -8.37 -12.72 -11.47
N LEU A 237 -8.81 -11.98 -10.48
CA LEU A 237 -9.91 -11.03 -10.58
C LEU A 237 -9.34 -9.65 -10.29
N LEU A 238 -9.50 -8.75 -11.24
CA LEU A 238 -9.28 -7.32 -11.05
C LEU A 238 -10.57 -6.73 -10.49
N PHE A 239 -10.49 -6.19 -9.30
CA PHE A 239 -11.56 -5.47 -8.64
C PHE A 239 -11.35 -3.96 -8.80
N ALA A 240 -12.42 -3.20 -8.94
CA ALA A 240 -12.42 -1.75 -8.95
C ALA A 240 -13.50 -1.18 -8.03
N THR A 241 -13.25 -0.02 -7.46
CA THR A 241 -14.26 0.79 -6.75
C THR A 241 -14.06 2.25 -7.11
N GLU A 242 -15.15 3.00 -7.20
CA GLU A 242 -15.14 4.42 -7.55
C GLU A 242 -15.25 5.29 -6.30
N ARG A 243 -14.62 6.46 -6.32
CA ARG A 243 -14.82 7.48 -5.29
C ARG A 243 -16.32 7.81 -5.22
N PRO A 244 -16.95 7.74 -4.03
CA PRO A 244 -18.34 8.15 -3.86
C PRO A 244 -18.55 9.60 -4.33
N LYS A 245 -19.69 9.85 -5.00
CA LYS A 245 -20.12 11.21 -5.32
C LYS A 245 -20.46 11.93 -4.01
N ALA A 246 -19.93 13.14 -3.85
CA ALA A 246 -20.22 14.02 -2.71
C ALA A 246 -21.68 14.50 -2.73
#